data_AF-A0A7Y3PWH3-F1
#
_entry.id   AF-A0A7Y3PWH3-F1
#
_cell.length_a   1.000
_cell.length_b   1.000
_cell.length_c   1.000
_cell.angle_alpha   90.00
_cell.angle_beta   90.00
_cell.angle_gamma   90.00
#
_symmetry.space_group_name_H-M   'P 1'
#
loop_
_entity.id
_entity.type
_entity.pdbx_description
1 polymer ?
#
loop_
_entity_poly.entity_id
_entity_poly.type
_entity_poly.pdbx_seq_one_letter_code
_entity_poly.pdbx_strand_id
1 'polypeptide(L)'
;MTAGAVLYAGKDDDGTAAAPPPPATSGSSATPGPSAVPSVTAALPSGAPSALPSLLARPVIRPEQAFPAKSVRLDDGSRYERVDLATTTDCSEGMSPELAALIRQGQGCERLTAALFTDAERRSQVTVSVLSFRTVQDASTVFAMASMDPVTYQVVSLDPPPEAGLPTVPPGSAGVFRRLMTVRSVVFANGQWGDGAQTEEAAITAETEDLLQYADDNVVAYEDPSSV
;
A
#
# COMPACT_ATOMS: atom_id res chain seq x y z
N MET A 1 38.14 26.74 -41.23
CA MET A 1 39.58 26.61 -41.54
C MET A 1 40.21 25.97 -40.31
N THR A 2 40.47 24.65 -40.37
CA THR A 2 41.82 24.03 -40.34
C THR A 2 42.53 24.24 -39.00
N ALA A 3 43.09 23.24 -38.31
CA ALA A 3 43.44 21.87 -38.65
C ALA A 3 43.69 21.08 -37.36
N GLY A 4 43.60 19.74 -37.44
CA GLY A 4 44.09 18.83 -36.41
C GLY A 4 45.56 18.42 -36.61
N ALA A 5 46.09 17.71 -35.62
CA ALA A 5 47.19 16.72 -35.65
C ALA A 5 47.25 16.12 -34.22
N VAL A 6 47.15 14.81 -33.91
CA VAL A 6 47.72 13.53 -34.40
C VAL A 6 49.12 13.20 -33.82
N LEU A 7 49.10 12.34 -32.78
CA LEU A 7 49.89 11.13 -32.48
C LEU A 7 51.33 11.12 -31.89
N TYR A 8 51.57 9.97 -31.24
CA TYR A 8 52.80 9.23 -30.83
C TYR A 8 53.34 9.48 -29.40
N ALA A 9 53.24 8.54 -28.45
CA ALA A 9 53.87 7.20 -28.26
C ALA A 9 55.22 7.26 -27.52
N GLY A 10 55.39 6.47 -26.44
CA GLY A 10 56.70 6.22 -25.84
C GLY A 10 56.71 5.79 -24.37
N LYS A 11 56.71 4.46 -24.14
CA LYS A 11 57.39 3.72 -23.05
C LYS A 11 58.92 4.00 -23.09
N ASP A 12 59.79 3.89 -22.09
CA ASP A 12 59.85 3.39 -20.70
C ASP A 12 61.12 4.01 -20.02
N ASP A 13 61.11 4.08 -18.69
CA ASP A 13 62.19 3.98 -17.67
C ASP A 13 63.56 4.71 -17.78
N ASP A 14 63.92 5.54 -16.77
CA ASP A 14 64.83 5.10 -15.68
C ASP A 14 65.11 6.20 -14.61
N GLY A 15 65.05 5.79 -13.33
CA GLY A 15 65.88 6.25 -12.20
C GLY A 15 65.87 7.70 -11.71
N THR A 16 65.02 8.04 -10.73
CA THR A 16 65.39 8.90 -9.58
C THR A 16 64.49 8.60 -8.37
N ALA A 17 65.13 8.27 -7.25
CA ALA A 17 64.50 7.99 -5.97
C ALA A 17 64.04 9.27 -5.26
N ALA A 18 62.78 9.32 -4.78
CA ALA A 18 62.36 9.77 -3.44
C ALA A 18 60.85 10.01 -3.34
N ALA A 19 60.20 9.31 -2.40
CA ALA A 19 59.08 9.68 -1.51
C ALA A 19 58.05 8.52 -1.38
N PRO A 20 57.72 8.07 -0.16
CA PRO A 20 56.71 7.02 0.04
C PRO A 20 55.29 7.56 -0.24
N PRO A 21 54.40 6.76 -0.87
CA PRO A 21 53.00 7.16 -1.03
C PRO A 21 52.24 7.10 0.31
N PRO A 22 51.25 7.99 0.53
CA PRO A 22 50.31 7.86 1.64
C PRO A 22 49.46 6.58 1.47
N PRO A 23 48.98 5.97 2.56
CA PRO A 23 48.17 4.76 2.47
C PRO A 23 46.89 5.00 1.68
N ALA A 24 46.62 4.12 0.71
CA ALA A 24 45.36 4.07 -0.01
C ALA A 24 44.23 3.74 0.98
N THR A 25 43.40 4.74 1.29
CA THR A 25 42.04 4.48 1.79
C THR A 25 41.27 3.83 0.65
N SER A 26 41.05 2.52 0.75
CA SER A 26 40.05 1.81 -0.04
C SER A 26 38.69 2.46 0.21
N GLY A 27 38.30 3.37 -0.68
CA GLY A 27 36.93 3.85 -0.79
C GLY A 27 36.08 2.67 -1.25
N SER A 28 35.50 1.93 -0.30
CA SER A 28 34.39 1.04 -0.60
C SER A 28 33.25 1.90 -1.07
N SER A 29 32.97 1.86 -2.37
CA SER A 29 31.71 2.29 -2.95
C SER A 29 30.60 1.47 -2.30
N ALA A 30 29.94 2.04 -1.30
CA ALA A 30 28.75 1.45 -0.71
C ALA A 30 27.62 1.57 -1.74
N THR A 31 27.30 0.46 -2.40
CA THR A 31 26.01 0.26 -3.07
C THR A 31 24.91 0.46 -2.03
N PRO A 32 23.84 1.22 -2.30
CA PRO A 32 22.70 1.29 -1.39
C PRO A 32 22.11 -0.12 -1.27
N GLY A 33 22.26 -0.74 -0.10
CA GLY A 33 21.55 -1.98 0.21
C GLY A 33 20.05 -1.69 0.33
N PRO A 34 19.18 -2.68 0.06
CA PRO A 34 17.75 -2.53 0.30
C PRO A 34 17.52 -2.12 1.75
N SER A 35 16.72 -1.07 1.96
CA SER A 35 16.29 -0.60 3.28
C SER A 35 15.80 -1.79 4.10
N ALA A 36 16.51 -2.08 5.18
CA ALA A 36 16.16 -3.16 6.10
C ALA A 36 14.83 -2.80 6.78
N VAL A 37 13.77 -3.53 6.43
CA VAL A 37 12.49 -3.46 7.14
C VAL A 37 12.72 -3.96 8.58
N PRO A 38 12.32 -3.20 9.61
CA PRO A 38 12.50 -3.64 10.99
C PRO A 38 11.71 -4.93 11.25
N SER A 39 12.39 -5.99 11.69
CA SER A 39 11.74 -7.23 12.10
C SER A 39 11.16 -7.06 13.50
N VAL A 40 9.83 -7.03 13.62
CA VAL A 40 9.15 -6.96 14.91
C VAL A 40 8.66 -8.36 15.29
N THR A 41 9.40 -9.02 16.18
CA THR A 41 8.96 -10.29 16.76
C THR A 41 8.14 -10.00 18.02
N ALA A 42 6.81 -9.97 17.90
CA ALA A 42 5.93 -9.87 19.05
C ALA A 42 5.91 -11.23 19.80
N ALA A 43 6.54 -11.29 20.97
CA ALA A 43 6.44 -12.47 21.84
C ALA A 43 5.08 -12.46 22.55
N LEU A 44 4.33 -13.56 22.42
CA LEU A 44 3.07 -13.74 23.16
C LEU A 44 3.37 -13.88 24.66
N PRO A 45 2.59 -13.23 25.55
CA PRO A 45 2.72 -13.43 26.99
C PRO A 45 2.49 -14.91 27.34
N SER A 46 3.34 -15.44 28.23
CA SER A 46 3.25 -16.82 28.73
C SER A 46 1.93 -17.00 29.49
N GLY A 47 0.93 -17.59 28.83
CA GLY A 47 -0.42 -17.74 29.36
C GLY A 47 -1.54 -17.52 28.34
N ALA A 48 -1.23 -17.12 27.10
CA ALA A 48 -2.22 -17.04 26.04
C ALA A 48 -2.78 -18.45 25.71
N PRO A 49 -4.10 -18.65 25.64
CA PRO A 49 -4.69 -19.92 25.26
C PRO A 49 -4.21 -20.34 23.86
N SER A 50 -3.79 -21.60 23.72
CA SER A 50 -3.18 -22.14 22.49
C SER A 50 -4.13 -22.20 21.29
N ALA A 51 -5.43 -22.02 21.53
CA ALA A 51 -6.44 -21.85 20.50
C ALA A 51 -7.49 -20.87 21.05
N LEU A 52 -7.69 -19.78 20.32
CA LEU A 52 -8.83 -18.90 20.54
C LEU A 52 -10.10 -19.69 20.12
N PRO A 53 -11.27 -19.45 20.75
CA PRO A 53 -12.50 -20.16 20.42
C PRO A 53 -12.78 -20.12 18.91
N SER A 54 -13.49 -21.11 18.35
CA SER A 54 -13.91 -21.21 16.93
C SER A 54 -14.56 -19.94 16.34
N LEU A 55 -14.85 -18.95 17.17
CA LEU A 55 -15.32 -17.61 16.85
C LEU A 55 -14.32 -16.78 16.02
N LEU A 56 -13.01 -17.04 16.11
CA LEU A 56 -11.99 -16.45 15.21
C LEU A 56 -11.75 -17.27 13.94
N ALA A 57 -12.41 -18.43 13.80
CA ALA A 57 -12.31 -19.29 12.63
C ALA A 57 -13.36 -18.95 11.55
N ARG A 58 -13.99 -17.77 11.62
CA ARG A 58 -14.84 -17.29 10.51
C ARG A 58 -14.01 -17.34 9.23
N PRO A 59 -14.57 -17.75 8.08
CA PRO A 59 -13.84 -17.70 6.82
C PRO A 59 -13.35 -16.29 6.51
N VAL A 60 -12.43 -16.15 5.56
CA VAL A 60 -12.05 -14.84 5.04
C VAL A 60 -13.27 -14.17 4.41
N ILE A 61 -13.46 -12.88 4.68
CA ILE A 61 -14.56 -12.10 4.08
C ILE A 61 -14.52 -12.22 2.55
N ARG A 62 -15.70 -12.35 1.95
CA ARG A 62 -15.84 -12.42 0.49
C ARG A 62 -15.94 -11.02 -0.11
N PRO A 63 -15.56 -10.83 -1.38
CA PRO A 63 -15.69 -9.53 -2.04
C PRO A 63 -17.10 -8.94 -1.98
N GLU A 64 -18.13 -9.77 -2.13
CA GLU A 64 -19.53 -9.35 -2.10
C GLU A 64 -20.02 -9.01 -0.68
N GLN A 65 -19.28 -9.41 0.35
CA GLN A 65 -19.55 -9.04 1.74
C GLN A 65 -18.86 -7.73 2.10
N ALA A 66 -17.62 -7.53 1.64
CA ALA A 66 -16.91 -6.26 1.83
C ALA A 66 -17.53 -5.11 1.00
N PHE A 67 -17.97 -5.40 -0.22
CA PHE A 67 -18.49 -4.42 -1.18
C PHE A 67 -19.82 -4.88 -1.81
N PRO A 68 -20.91 -4.96 -1.00
CA PRO A 68 -22.17 -5.58 -1.42
C PRO A 68 -22.90 -4.81 -2.51
N ALA A 69 -22.85 -3.48 -2.49
CA ALA A 69 -23.56 -2.63 -3.44
C ALA A 69 -22.65 -2.17 -4.59
N LYS A 70 -23.21 -2.11 -5.81
CA LYS A 70 -22.60 -1.38 -6.92
C LYS A 70 -22.85 0.13 -6.81
N SER A 71 -24.02 0.53 -6.33
CA SER A 71 -24.36 1.93 -6.08
C SER A 71 -24.50 2.13 -4.57
N VAL A 72 -23.65 2.97 -4.01
CA VAL A 72 -23.63 3.28 -2.59
C VAL A 72 -24.32 4.62 -2.39
N ARG A 73 -25.20 4.68 -1.39
CA ARG A 73 -25.81 5.92 -0.93
C ARG A 73 -25.65 5.98 0.57
N LEU A 74 -25.00 7.03 1.04
CA LEU A 74 -24.72 7.23 2.46
C LEU A 74 -25.80 8.09 3.12
N ASP A 75 -25.76 8.16 4.45
CA ASP A 75 -26.78 8.82 5.28
C ASP A 75 -26.85 10.34 5.06
N ASP A 76 -25.71 10.95 4.72
CA ASP A 76 -25.60 12.37 4.35
C ASP A 76 -26.19 12.67 2.96
N GLY A 77 -26.57 11.63 2.20
CA GLY A 77 -27.12 11.73 0.85
C GLY A 77 -26.10 11.60 -0.28
N SER A 78 -24.81 11.51 0.05
CA SER A 78 -23.71 11.30 -0.90
C SER A 78 -23.89 9.99 -1.66
N ARG A 79 -23.45 9.97 -2.92
CA ARG A 79 -23.67 8.85 -3.84
C ARG A 79 -22.39 8.49 -4.55
N TYR A 80 -22.10 7.19 -4.57
CA TYR A 80 -20.94 6.64 -5.23
C TYR A 80 -21.33 5.45 -6.12
N GLU A 81 -20.62 5.27 -7.22
CA GLU A 81 -20.69 4.08 -8.05
C GLU A 81 -19.39 3.29 -7.94
N ARG A 82 -19.49 2.00 -7.61
CA ARG A 82 -18.40 1.05 -7.73
C ARG A 82 -18.20 0.69 -9.19
N VAL A 83 -17.11 1.15 -9.76
CA VAL A 83 -16.75 0.97 -11.16
C VAL A 83 -15.80 -0.21 -11.38
N ASP A 84 -15.10 -0.65 -10.35
CA ASP A 84 -14.27 -1.85 -10.41
C ASP A 84 -14.29 -2.63 -9.09
N LEU A 85 -13.99 -3.94 -9.17
CA LEU A 85 -13.79 -4.83 -8.04
C LEU A 85 -12.78 -5.91 -8.40
N ALA A 86 -11.63 -5.88 -7.74
CA ALA A 86 -10.56 -6.84 -7.87
C ALA A 86 -10.41 -7.66 -6.59
N THR A 87 -10.03 -8.93 -6.74
CA THR A 87 -9.68 -9.79 -5.59
C THR A 87 -8.53 -10.72 -5.96
N THR A 88 -7.62 -10.93 -5.02
CA THR A 88 -6.47 -11.83 -5.19
C THR A 88 -6.12 -12.48 -3.85
N THR A 89 -5.54 -13.67 -3.92
CA THR A 89 -4.93 -14.34 -2.76
C THR A 89 -3.45 -14.01 -2.65
N ASP A 90 -2.83 -13.42 -3.67
CA ASP A 90 -1.51 -12.82 -3.56
C ASP A 90 -1.64 -11.40 -3.04
N CYS A 91 -1.66 -11.27 -1.71
CA CYS A 91 -1.78 -9.96 -1.09
C CYS A 91 -0.58 -9.03 -1.35
N SER A 92 0.51 -9.50 -1.95
CA SER A 92 1.63 -8.62 -2.30
C SER A 92 1.39 -7.85 -3.60
N GLU A 93 0.41 -8.29 -4.40
CA GLU A 93 -0.05 -7.62 -5.59
C GLU A 93 -0.82 -6.33 -5.22
N GLY A 94 -0.55 -5.24 -5.94
CA GLY A 94 -1.25 -3.96 -5.72
C GLY A 94 -0.81 -3.19 -4.47
N MET A 95 0.47 -3.29 -4.08
CA MET A 95 1.02 -2.59 -2.91
C MET A 95 2.38 -1.95 -3.18
N SER A 96 2.79 -1.04 -2.31
CA SER A 96 4.18 -0.58 -2.28
C SER A 96 5.14 -1.75 -1.99
N PRO A 97 6.38 -1.71 -2.51
CA PRO A 97 7.38 -2.74 -2.27
C PRO A 97 7.61 -3.05 -0.78
N GLU A 98 7.59 -2.02 0.07
CA GLU A 98 7.81 -2.10 1.51
C GLU A 98 6.65 -2.81 2.20
N LEU A 99 5.40 -2.49 1.85
CA LEU A 99 4.22 -3.17 2.38
C LEU A 99 4.13 -4.63 1.89
N ALA A 100 4.43 -4.87 0.61
CA ALA A 100 4.53 -6.21 0.05
C ALA A 100 5.60 -7.06 0.76
N ALA A 101 6.74 -6.47 1.12
CA ALA A 101 7.77 -7.14 1.91
C ALA A 101 7.30 -7.45 3.34
N LEU A 102 6.58 -6.52 3.98
CA LEU A 102 6.03 -6.71 5.32
C LEU A 102 5.01 -7.86 5.36
N ILE A 103 4.07 -7.89 4.41
CA ILE A 103 3.03 -8.93 4.34
C ILE A 103 3.62 -10.31 4.08
N ARG A 104 4.65 -10.41 3.20
CA ARG A 104 5.35 -11.67 2.94
C ARG A 104 6.08 -12.22 4.17
N GLN A 105 6.53 -11.36 5.08
CA GLN A 105 7.15 -11.80 6.34
C GLN A 105 6.14 -12.42 7.31
N GLY A 106 4.95 -11.84 7.42
CA GLY A 106 3.89 -12.36 8.31
C GLY A 106 3.27 -13.67 7.83
N GLN A 107 3.27 -13.96 6.52
CA GLN A 107 2.66 -15.14 5.88
C GLN A 107 1.15 -15.36 6.19
N GLY A 108 0.52 -14.43 6.91
CA GLY A 108 -0.85 -14.57 7.37
C GLY A 108 -1.90 -13.89 6.49
N CYS A 109 -1.54 -13.14 5.45
CA CYS A 109 -2.55 -12.54 4.57
C CYS A 109 -3.21 -13.60 3.69
N GLU A 110 -4.54 -13.66 3.73
CA GLU A 110 -5.31 -14.69 3.02
C GLU A 110 -6.04 -14.12 1.79
N ARG A 111 -6.34 -12.82 1.78
CA ARG A 111 -6.99 -12.15 0.65
C ARG A 111 -6.77 -10.64 0.68
N LEU A 112 -6.58 -10.08 -0.51
CA LEU A 112 -6.82 -8.68 -0.83
C LEU A 112 -8.09 -8.57 -1.67
N THR A 113 -8.98 -7.67 -1.30
CA THR A 113 -10.10 -7.24 -2.15
C THR A 113 -10.08 -5.73 -2.28
N ALA A 114 -10.09 -5.20 -3.49
CA ALA A 114 -10.07 -3.77 -3.76
C ALA A 114 -11.27 -3.37 -4.63
N ALA A 115 -11.92 -2.27 -4.30
CA ALA A 115 -13.01 -1.69 -5.06
C ALA A 115 -12.68 -0.24 -5.41
N LEU A 116 -12.91 0.13 -6.67
CA LEU A 116 -12.80 1.52 -7.12
C LEU A 116 -14.18 2.14 -7.18
N PHE A 117 -14.32 3.28 -6.52
CA PHE A 117 -15.53 4.09 -6.49
C PHE A 117 -15.30 5.46 -7.15
N THR A 118 -16.37 6.01 -7.71
CA THR A 118 -16.43 7.39 -8.20
C THR A 118 -17.70 8.07 -7.69
N ASP A 119 -17.64 9.38 -7.46
CA ASP A 119 -18.78 10.23 -7.12
C ASP A 119 -19.79 10.36 -8.28
N ALA A 120 -20.93 10.99 -7.99
CA ALA A 120 -22.00 11.22 -8.97
C ALA A 120 -21.54 12.10 -10.14
N GLU A 121 -20.63 13.05 -9.88
CA GLU A 121 -20.04 13.94 -10.87
C GLU A 121 -18.90 13.29 -11.67
N ARG A 122 -18.48 12.08 -11.28
CA ARG A 122 -17.40 11.29 -11.92
C ARG A 122 -16.06 12.01 -11.93
N ARG A 123 -15.78 12.75 -10.86
CA ARG A 123 -14.54 13.48 -10.58
C ARG A 123 -13.65 12.74 -9.61
N SER A 124 -14.20 12.16 -8.55
CA SER A 124 -13.39 11.47 -7.55
C SER A 124 -13.13 10.02 -7.94
N GLN A 125 -11.98 9.51 -7.50
CA GLN A 125 -11.56 8.12 -7.64
C GLN A 125 -11.03 7.65 -6.30
N VAL A 126 -11.83 6.82 -5.62
CA VAL A 126 -11.50 6.29 -4.30
C VAL A 126 -11.35 4.77 -4.40
N THR A 127 -10.12 4.28 -4.22
CA THR A 127 -9.86 2.85 -4.08
C THR A 127 -9.96 2.47 -2.61
N VAL A 128 -10.86 1.56 -2.28
CA VAL A 128 -10.97 0.97 -0.94
C VAL A 128 -10.53 -0.48 -1.00
N SER A 129 -9.59 -0.86 -0.15
CA SER A 129 -8.95 -2.17 -0.14
C SER A 129 -9.05 -2.82 1.23
N VAL A 130 -9.56 -4.05 1.28
CA VAL A 130 -9.64 -4.88 2.48
C VAL A 130 -8.57 -5.96 2.40
N LEU A 131 -7.62 -5.91 3.34
CA LEU A 131 -6.69 -6.99 3.59
C LEU A 131 -7.18 -7.84 4.76
N SER A 132 -7.41 -9.11 4.51
CA SER A 132 -7.83 -10.06 5.54
C SER A 132 -6.70 -11.00 5.91
N PHE A 133 -6.43 -11.09 7.21
CA PHE A 133 -5.36 -11.89 7.77
C PHE A 133 -5.91 -13.05 8.58
N ARG A 134 -5.11 -14.11 8.64
CA ARG A 134 -5.34 -15.28 9.50
C ARG A 134 -5.23 -14.92 10.98
N THR A 135 -4.32 -14.00 11.32
CA THR A 135 -4.05 -13.61 12.71
C THR A 135 -4.25 -12.12 12.92
N VAL A 136 -4.69 -11.76 14.12
CA VAL A 136 -4.79 -10.36 14.56
C VAL A 136 -3.40 -9.71 14.59
N GLN A 137 -2.37 -10.47 14.94
CA GLN A 137 -0.99 -9.98 15.05
C GLN A 137 -0.45 -9.48 13.70
N ASP A 138 -0.73 -10.20 12.62
CA ASP A 138 -0.32 -9.77 11.27
C ASP A 138 -1.06 -8.50 10.85
N ALA A 139 -2.38 -8.45 11.08
CA ALA A 139 -3.19 -7.27 10.82
C ALA A 139 -2.72 -6.05 11.63
N SER A 140 -2.46 -6.22 12.94
CA SER A 140 -1.93 -5.18 13.82
C SER A 140 -0.57 -4.67 13.37
N THR A 141 0.33 -5.56 12.93
CA THR A 141 1.66 -5.18 12.46
C THR A 141 1.57 -4.33 11.20
N VAL A 142 0.75 -4.77 10.23
CA VAL A 142 0.50 -4.00 9.00
C VAL A 142 -0.15 -2.65 9.30
N PHE A 143 -1.19 -2.62 10.13
CA PHE A 143 -1.87 -1.39 10.52
C PHE A 143 -0.93 -0.41 11.24
N ALA A 144 -0.11 -0.89 12.18
CA ALA A 144 0.82 -0.05 12.92
C ALA A 144 1.87 0.58 12.00
N MET A 145 2.53 -0.22 11.15
CA MET A 145 3.55 0.28 10.22
C MET A 145 2.95 1.28 9.22
N ALA A 146 1.77 0.97 8.68
CA ALA A 146 1.08 1.86 7.76
C ALA A 146 0.54 3.13 8.43
N SER A 147 0.23 3.10 9.72
CA SER A 147 -0.16 4.31 10.46
C SER A 147 1.04 5.20 10.76
N MET A 148 2.22 4.62 10.96
CA MET A 148 3.46 5.37 11.21
C MET A 148 4.02 6.04 9.96
N ASP A 149 3.96 5.37 8.81
CA ASP A 149 4.42 5.92 7.53
C ASP A 149 3.44 5.56 6.41
N PRO A 150 2.40 6.39 6.20
CA PRO A 150 1.32 6.05 5.31
C PRO A 150 1.66 6.07 3.82
N VAL A 151 2.72 6.79 3.45
CA VAL A 151 3.19 6.92 2.06
C VAL A 151 4.12 5.77 1.70
N THR A 152 4.99 5.35 2.61
CA THR A 152 5.86 4.19 2.38
C THR A 152 5.06 2.88 2.36
N TYR A 153 4.10 2.71 3.28
CA TYR A 153 3.28 1.50 3.38
C TYR A 153 1.86 1.75 2.86
N GLN A 154 1.74 1.86 1.54
CA GLN A 154 0.46 2.12 0.86
C GLN A 154 0.01 0.94 -0.01
N VAL A 155 -1.30 0.78 -0.10
CA VAL A 155 -1.93 -0.01 -1.17
C VAL A 155 -1.95 0.87 -2.42
N VAL A 156 -1.80 0.28 -3.61
CA VAL A 156 -1.85 1.01 -4.88
C VAL A 156 -3.31 1.24 -5.25
N SER A 157 -3.63 2.45 -5.72
CA SER A 157 -4.96 2.76 -6.26
C SER A 157 -5.20 2.00 -7.56
N LEU A 158 -6.41 1.50 -7.77
CA LEU A 158 -6.79 0.84 -9.01
C LEU A 158 -6.89 1.88 -10.14
N ASP A 159 -6.44 1.48 -11.33
CA ASP A 159 -6.76 2.22 -12.54
C ASP A 159 -8.22 1.92 -12.93
N PRO A 160 -9.00 2.94 -13.34
CA PRO A 160 -10.36 2.69 -13.80
C PRO A 160 -10.35 1.84 -15.07
N PRO A 161 -11.24 0.82 -15.18
CA PRO A 161 -11.32 0.01 -16.37
C PRO A 161 -11.83 0.87 -17.55
N PRO A 162 -11.45 0.56 -18.82
CA PRO A 162 -11.79 1.39 -19.97
C PRO A 162 -13.30 1.71 -20.11
N GLU A 163 -14.15 0.73 -19.82
CA GLU A 163 -15.61 0.86 -19.83
C GLU A 163 -16.15 1.81 -18.77
N ALA A 164 -15.39 2.07 -17.70
CA ALA A 164 -15.77 3.03 -16.70
C ALA A 164 -15.76 4.45 -17.26
N GLY A 165 -15.03 4.76 -18.34
CA GLY A 165 -14.99 6.08 -18.96
C GLY A 165 -14.44 7.18 -18.03
N LEU A 166 -13.57 6.79 -17.08
CA LEU A 166 -12.87 7.69 -16.17
C LEU A 166 -11.40 7.80 -16.62
N PRO A 167 -10.76 8.97 -16.43
CA PRO A 167 -9.34 9.11 -16.72
C PRO A 167 -8.48 8.32 -15.73
N THR A 168 -7.36 7.76 -16.18
CA THR A 168 -6.32 7.29 -15.25
C THR A 168 -5.69 8.48 -14.54
N VAL A 169 -5.53 8.38 -13.22
CA VAL A 169 -4.90 9.44 -12.43
C VAL A 169 -3.39 9.50 -12.77
N PRO A 170 -2.81 10.68 -13.03
CA PRO A 170 -1.38 10.81 -13.28
C PRO A 170 -0.51 10.27 -12.13
N PRO A 171 0.60 9.58 -12.40
CA PRO A 171 1.53 9.15 -11.36
C PRO A 171 2.07 10.35 -10.55
N GLY A 172 2.08 10.23 -9.22
CA GLY A 172 2.54 11.28 -8.32
C GLY A 172 1.53 12.39 -8.03
N SER A 173 0.28 12.25 -8.50
CA SER A 173 -0.82 13.10 -8.06
C SER A 173 -1.01 13.06 -6.54
N ALA A 174 -1.49 14.17 -5.98
CA ALA A 174 -1.83 14.22 -4.57
C ALA A 174 -3.01 13.28 -4.29
N GLY A 175 -2.92 12.56 -3.17
CA GLY A 175 -3.96 11.65 -2.74
C GLY A 175 -4.11 11.68 -1.23
N VAL A 176 -5.30 11.27 -0.78
CA VAL A 176 -5.63 11.08 0.62
C VAL A 176 -5.50 9.60 0.92
N PHE A 177 -4.70 9.26 1.93
CA PHE A 177 -4.52 7.89 2.41
C PHE A 177 -5.13 7.79 3.80
N ARG A 178 -6.02 6.81 3.99
CA ARG A 178 -6.67 6.51 5.27
C ARG A 178 -6.68 5.01 5.51
N ARG A 179 -6.75 4.63 6.79
CA ARG A 179 -6.97 3.24 7.16
C ARG A 179 -7.71 3.09 8.47
N LEU A 180 -8.41 1.97 8.58
CA LEU A 180 -8.98 1.44 9.81
C LEU A 180 -8.55 -0.01 9.98
N MET A 181 -8.57 -0.46 11.23
CA MET A 181 -8.33 -1.86 11.58
C MET A 181 -9.58 -2.42 12.25
N THR A 182 -9.93 -3.64 11.84
CA THR A 182 -11.01 -4.45 12.43
C THR A 182 -10.40 -5.50 13.37
N VAL A 183 -10.99 -6.70 13.52
CA VAL A 183 -10.40 -7.73 14.37
C VAL A 183 -9.15 -8.29 13.68
N ARG A 184 -9.28 -8.70 12.42
CA ARG A 184 -8.19 -9.35 11.66
C ARG A 184 -8.06 -8.85 10.23
N SER A 185 -8.75 -7.77 9.90
CA SER A 185 -8.62 -7.12 8.61
C SER A 185 -8.16 -5.68 8.77
N VAL A 186 -7.46 -5.17 7.76
CA VAL A 186 -7.09 -3.76 7.64
C VAL A 186 -7.76 -3.21 6.39
N VAL A 187 -8.51 -2.13 6.55
CA VAL A 187 -9.18 -1.43 5.45
C VAL A 187 -8.36 -0.19 5.12
N PHE A 188 -7.96 -0.07 3.85
CA PHE A 188 -7.26 1.09 3.31
C PHE A 188 -8.19 1.83 2.37
N ALA A 189 -8.10 3.16 2.37
CA ALA A 189 -8.78 3.99 1.38
C ALA A 189 -7.79 5.02 0.82
N ASN A 190 -7.76 5.08 -0.51
CA ASN A 190 -6.93 6.00 -1.27
C ASN A 190 -7.84 6.84 -2.17
N GLY A 191 -8.03 8.12 -1.84
CA GLY A 191 -8.83 9.03 -2.64
C GLY A 191 -7.98 10.01 -3.44
N GLN A 192 -8.34 10.19 -4.70
CA GLN A 192 -7.71 11.14 -5.61
C GLN A 192 -8.78 11.79 -6.52
N TRP A 193 -8.49 12.99 -7.02
CA TRP A 193 -9.26 13.56 -8.11
C TRP A 193 -8.78 12.99 -9.45
N GLY A 194 -9.72 12.70 -10.35
CA GLY A 194 -9.44 12.07 -11.64
C GLY A 194 -8.60 12.93 -12.60
N ASP A 195 -8.64 14.25 -12.43
CA ASP A 195 -7.77 15.21 -13.13
C ASP A 195 -6.39 15.38 -12.46
N GLY A 196 -6.16 14.71 -11.33
CA GLY A 196 -4.94 14.83 -10.53
C GLY A 196 -4.82 16.15 -9.76
N ALA A 197 -5.91 16.94 -9.67
CA ALA A 197 -5.89 18.21 -8.97
C ALA A 197 -5.55 18.05 -7.48
N GLN A 198 -4.90 19.07 -6.93
CA GLN A 198 -4.59 19.15 -5.49
C GLN A 198 -5.56 20.08 -4.74
N THR A 199 -6.58 20.58 -5.43
CA THR A 199 -7.60 21.44 -4.85
C THR A 199 -8.66 20.62 -4.12
N GLU A 200 -9.47 21.26 -3.28
CA GLU A 200 -10.59 20.60 -2.60
C GLU A 200 -10.17 19.40 -1.73
N GLU A 201 -8.97 19.44 -1.13
CA GLU A 201 -8.42 18.38 -0.27
C GLU A 201 -9.41 17.92 0.82
N ALA A 202 -10.13 18.87 1.42
CA ALA A 202 -11.13 18.57 2.44
C ALA A 202 -12.31 17.74 1.89
N ALA A 203 -12.73 17.98 0.65
CA ALA A 203 -13.82 17.25 0.02
C ALA A 203 -13.38 15.81 -0.32
N ILE A 204 -12.24 15.64 -0.99
CA ILE A 204 -11.73 14.29 -1.28
C ILE A 204 -11.39 13.52 0.01
N THR A 205 -10.98 14.22 1.07
CA THR A 205 -10.79 13.62 2.40
C THR A 205 -12.10 13.07 2.94
N ALA A 206 -13.17 13.86 2.94
CA ALA A 206 -14.48 13.42 3.42
C ALA A 206 -14.97 12.20 2.62
N GLU A 207 -14.93 12.25 1.28
CA GLU A 207 -15.34 11.12 0.45
C GLU A 207 -14.52 9.84 0.70
N THR A 208 -13.22 10.00 0.97
CA THR A 208 -12.33 8.88 1.29
C THR A 208 -12.68 8.26 2.64
N GLU A 209 -12.94 9.09 3.65
CA GLU A 209 -13.29 8.65 5.00
C GLU A 209 -14.68 7.99 5.04
N ASP A 210 -15.63 8.53 4.27
CA ASP A 210 -16.97 7.99 4.13
C ASP A 210 -16.99 6.58 3.51
N LEU A 211 -16.26 6.40 2.41
CA LEU A 211 -16.14 5.10 1.75
C LEU A 211 -15.29 4.10 2.55
N LEU A 212 -14.30 4.60 3.30
CA LEU A 212 -13.55 3.80 4.27
C LEU A 212 -14.47 3.26 5.36
N GLN A 213 -15.29 4.13 5.98
CA GLN A 213 -16.21 3.75 7.03
C GLN A 213 -17.27 2.75 6.52
N TYR A 214 -17.83 3.00 5.33
CA TYR A 214 -18.77 2.06 4.69
C TYR A 214 -18.19 0.65 4.55
N ALA A 215 -16.94 0.53 4.08
CA ALA A 215 -16.30 -0.78 3.95
C ALA A 215 -15.94 -1.38 5.31
N ASP A 216 -15.44 -0.58 6.25
CA ASP A 216 -15.14 -0.99 7.62
C ASP A 216 -16.38 -1.56 8.32
N ASP A 217 -17.52 -0.87 8.26
CA ASP A 217 -18.79 -1.32 8.84
C ASP A 217 -19.22 -2.69 8.30
N ASN A 218 -19.10 -2.90 6.97
CA ASN A 218 -19.39 -4.19 6.35
C ASN A 218 -18.45 -5.30 6.84
N VAL A 219 -17.15 -4.98 6.99
CA VAL A 219 -16.14 -5.93 7.46
C VAL A 219 -16.36 -6.25 8.94
N VAL A 220 -16.60 -5.24 9.79
CA VAL A 220 -16.91 -5.41 11.21
C VAL A 220 -18.17 -6.23 11.38
N ALA A 221 -19.25 -5.94 10.65
CA ALA A 221 -20.48 -6.71 10.71
C ALA A 221 -20.26 -8.19 10.35
N TYR A 222 -19.31 -8.48 9.44
CA TYR A 222 -18.92 -9.86 9.11
C TYR A 222 -18.04 -10.50 10.19
N GLU A 223 -17.16 -9.76 10.84
CA GLU A 223 -16.25 -10.27 11.87
C GLU A 223 -16.92 -10.39 13.26
N ASP A 224 -17.94 -9.58 13.55
CA ASP A 224 -18.67 -9.58 14.82
C ASP A 224 -19.57 -10.82 14.94
N PRO A 225 -19.45 -11.61 16.03
CA PRO A 225 -20.32 -12.76 16.29
C PRO A 225 -21.77 -12.39 16.67
N SER A 226 -22.07 -11.14 17.02
CA SER A 226 -23.39 -10.70 17.50
C SER A 226 -24.37 -10.23 16.41
N SER A 227 -23.91 -10.15 15.15
CA SER A 227 -24.67 -9.68 13.99
C SER A 227 -25.53 -10.76 13.29
N VAL A 228 -25.61 -11.98 13.84
CA VAL A 228 -26.36 -13.13 13.28
C VAL A 228 -27.33 -13.72 14.29
#